data_AF-A0A5B0QP54-F1
#
_entry.id   AF-A0A5B0QP54-F1
#
_cell.length_a   1.000
_cell.length_b   1.000
_cell.length_c   1.000
_cell.angle_alpha   90.00
_cell.angle_beta   90.00
_cell.angle_gamma   90.00
#
_symmetry.space_group_name_H-M   'P 1'
#
loop_
_entity.id
_entity.type
_entity.pdbx_description
1 polymer ?
#
loop_
_entity_poly.entity_id
_entity_poly.type
_entity_poly.pdbx_seq_one_letter_code
_entity_poly.pdbx_strand_id
1 'polypeptide(L)'
;MRRSNFGILQSIWTESEELLGTYIPQVLDSIHHLKICHPFKTEPNSIGPIHCHLQRLKQTIILLRLGRIFFKKIGSTLLFKFSDEMSTAELQFFSGLSNSISFHLACITSYVTNAADLQEIPHDHWRNERTSHLIKEINHSLEFISSHMIPSDPTHTVDDVMNQLFGTFKSAFFLILITSWLIFLGSKLAIEKWLVKMSPVCQD
;
A
#
# COMPACT_ATOMS: atom_id res chain seq x y z
N MET A 1 33.02 6.85 -9.05
CA MET A 1 32.07 7.16 -10.15
C MET A 1 30.85 7.87 -9.56
N ARG A 2 30.50 9.07 -10.03
CA ARG A 2 29.22 9.73 -9.70
C ARG A 2 28.10 8.92 -10.36
N ARG A 3 27.09 8.47 -9.61
CA ARG A 3 25.86 7.91 -10.21
C ARG A 3 25.12 9.04 -10.95
N SER A 4 24.49 8.71 -12.08
CA SER A 4 23.57 9.63 -12.75
C SER A 4 22.34 9.88 -11.86
N ASN A 5 21.63 10.98 -12.07
CA ASN A 5 20.39 11.30 -11.34
C ASN A 5 19.38 10.14 -11.43
N PHE A 6 19.25 9.55 -12.61
CA PHE A 6 18.43 8.36 -12.81
C PHE A 6 18.96 7.14 -12.04
N GLY A 7 20.27 6.93 -11.99
CA GLY A 7 20.88 5.85 -11.21
C GLY A 7 20.66 5.99 -9.69
N ILE A 8 20.47 7.21 -9.18
CA ILE A 8 20.08 7.45 -7.78
C ILE A 8 18.63 7.01 -7.56
N LEU A 9 17.71 7.45 -8.43
CA LEU A 9 16.30 7.07 -8.36
C LEU A 9 16.11 5.55 -8.51
N GLN A 10 16.83 4.91 -9.44
CA GLN A 10 16.83 3.47 -9.59
C GLN A 10 17.24 2.74 -8.30
N SER A 11 18.28 3.21 -7.61
CA SER A 11 18.69 2.64 -6.31
C SER A 11 17.54 2.69 -5.30
N ILE A 12 16.88 3.86 -5.17
CA ILE A 12 15.77 4.06 -4.23
C ILE A 12 14.60 3.14 -4.56
N TRP A 13 14.29 2.95 -5.84
CA TRP A 13 13.20 2.07 -6.26
C TRP A 13 13.53 0.60 -6.07
N THR A 14 14.76 0.18 -6.33
CA THR A 14 15.22 -1.18 -6.03
C THR A 14 15.13 -1.45 -4.52
N GLU A 15 15.63 -0.54 -3.69
CA GLU A 15 15.53 -0.64 -2.23
C GLU A 15 14.06 -0.70 -1.76
N SER A 16 13.19 0.10 -2.37
CA SER A 16 11.74 0.07 -2.09
C SER A 16 11.09 -1.24 -2.52
N GLU A 17 11.42 -1.78 -3.69
CA GLU A 17 10.92 -3.09 -4.16
C GLU A 17 11.33 -4.21 -3.20
N GLU A 18 12.60 -4.23 -2.79
CA GLU A 18 13.16 -5.22 -1.87
C GLU A 18 12.48 -5.12 -0.49
N LEU A 19 12.40 -3.91 0.07
CA LEU A 19 11.77 -3.64 1.36
C LEU A 19 10.32 -4.14 1.37
N LEU A 20 9.51 -3.76 0.38
CA LEU A 20 8.13 -4.23 0.27
C LEU A 20 8.04 -5.76 0.10
N GLY A 21 9.07 -6.38 -0.48
CA GLY A 21 9.21 -7.82 -0.56
C GLY A 21 9.34 -8.50 0.80
N THR A 22 10.04 -7.88 1.75
CA THR A 22 10.24 -8.41 3.11
C THR A 22 8.98 -8.41 3.96
N TYR A 23 8.00 -7.54 3.64
CA TYR A 23 6.74 -7.44 4.37
C TYR A 23 5.72 -8.52 4.00
N ILE A 24 5.80 -9.09 2.79
CA ILE A 24 4.85 -10.12 2.34
C ILE A 24 4.90 -11.37 3.24
N PRO A 25 6.08 -11.95 3.55
CA PRO A 25 6.19 -13.05 4.51
C PRO A 25 5.61 -12.72 5.87
N GLN A 26 5.90 -11.52 6.41
CA GLN A 26 5.40 -11.10 7.74
C GLN A 26 3.86 -11.12 7.80
N VAL A 27 3.19 -10.60 6.76
CA VAL A 27 1.73 -10.62 6.68
C VAL A 27 1.19 -12.05 6.52
N LEU A 28 1.88 -12.90 5.76
CA LEU A 28 1.50 -14.32 5.62
C LEU A 28 1.62 -15.07 6.94
N ASP A 29 2.66 -14.79 7.73
CA ASP A 29 2.86 -15.37 9.05
C ASP A 29 1.75 -14.93 10.01
N SER A 30 1.37 -13.64 10.01
CA SER A 30 0.22 -13.16 10.80
C SER A 30 -1.10 -13.82 10.36
N ILE A 31 -1.32 -14.06 9.06
CA ILE A 31 -2.49 -14.83 8.58
C ILE A 31 -2.46 -16.26 9.13
N HIS A 32 -1.30 -16.91 9.10
CA HIS A 32 -1.15 -18.28 9.59
C HIS A 32 -1.41 -18.35 11.10
N HIS A 33 -0.80 -17.44 11.86
CA HIS A 33 -0.99 -17.31 13.30
C HIS A 33 -2.46 -17.11 13.66
N LEU A 34 -3.14 -16.16 13.01
CA LEU A 34 -4.56 -15.88 13.25
C LEU A 34 -5.44 -17.11 13.01
N LYS A 35 -5.14 -17.91 11.98
CA LYS A 35 -5.88 -19.15 11.67
C LYS A 35 -5.65 -20.26 12.70
N ILE A 36 -4.45 -20.33 13.30
CA ILE A 36 -4.14 -21.31 14.34
C ILE A 36 -4.81 -20.94 15.65
N CYS A 37 -4.72 -19.67 16.06
CA CYS A 37 -5.28 -19.18 17.31
C CYS A 37 -6.81 -19.17 17.28
N HIS A 38 -7.41 -18.99 16.11
CA HIS A 38 -8.86 -18.97 15.91
C HIS A 38 -9.29 -19.92 14.80
N PRO A 39 -9.27 -21.25 15.04
CA PRO A 39 -9.83 -22.19 14.10
C PRO A 39 -11.32 -21.84 13.92
N PHE A 40 -11.78 -21.66 12.67
CA PHE A 40 -13.09 -21.12 12.27
C PHE A 40 -14.33 -21.94 12.72
N LYS A 41 -14.33 -22.54 13.91
CA LYS A 41 -15.33 -23.47 14.43
C LYS A 41 -16.00 -23.04 15.74
N THR A 42 -15.68 -21.88 16.31
CA THR A 42 -16.23 -21.49 17.63
C THR A 42 -17.10 -20.25 17.54
N GLU A 43 -18.41 -20.51 17.59
CA GLU A 43 -19.55 -19.60 17.81
C GLU A 43 -19.89 -18.54 16.73
N PRO A 44 -21.17 -18.43 16.33
CA PRO A 44 -21.62 -17.49 15.28
C PRO A 44 -21.40 -16.01 15.60
N ASN A 45 -21.13 -15.66 16.87
CA ASN A 45 -20.95 -14.28 17.32
C ASN A 45 -19.49 -13.78 17.26
N SER A 46 -18.50 -14.66 17.02
CA SER A 46 -17.07 -14.32 16.91
C SER A 46 -16.57 -14.17 15.46
N ILE A 47 -17.41 -14.55 14.49
CA ILE A 47 -17.04 -14.65 13.06
C ILE A 47 -16.78 -13.27 12.44
N GLY A 48 -17.38 -12.20 12.96
CA GLY A 48 -17.27 -10.84 12.40
C GLY A 48 -15.85 -10.26 12.44
N PRO A 49 -15.24 -10.07 13.62
CA PRO A 49 -13.95 -9.38 13.74
C PRO A 49 -12.80 -10.16 13.08
N ILE A 50 -12.68 -11.46 13.35
CA ILE A 50 -11.58 -12.30 12.87
C ILE A 50 -11.60 -12.40 11.34
N HIS A 51 -12.78 -12.58 10.74
CA HIS A 51 -12.93 -12.56 9.30
C HIS A 51 -12.51 -11.20 8.71
N CYS A 52 -12.90 -10.09 9.34
CA CYS A 52 -12.48 -8.75 8.92
C CYS A 52 -10.96 -8.54 9.03
N HIS A 53 -10.30 -9.05 10.07
CA HIS A 53 -8.82 -9.01 10.20
C HIS A 53 -8.14 -9.85 9.11
N LEU A 54 -8.64 -11.05 8.85
CA LEU A 54 -8.11 -11.91 7.79
C LEU A 54 -8.24 -11.27 6.40
N GLN A 55 -9.40 -10.66 6.10
CA GLN A 55 -9.59 -9.97 4.82
C GLN A 55 -8.65 -8.77 4.68
N ARG A 56 -8.42 -8.00 5.76
CA ARG A 56 -7.45 -6.90 5.78
C ARG A 56 -6.03 -7.39 5.47
N LEU A 57 -5.56 -8.42 6.15
CA LEU A 57 -4.24 -9.01 5.90
C LEU A 57 -4.09 -9.47 4.43
N LYS A 58 -5.12 -10.11 3.87
CA LYS A 58 -5.13 -10.52 2.45
C LYS A 58 -5.03 -9.32 1.51
N GLN A 59 -5.76 -8.23 1.76
CA GLN A 59 -5.69 -7.04 0.94
C GLN A 59 -4.34 -6.33 1.06
N THR A 60 -3.74 -6.29 2.25
CA THR A 60 -2.38 -5.76 2.46
C THR A 60 -1.35 -6.51 1.62
N ILE A 61 -1.44 -7.84 1.49
CA ILE A 61 -0.56 -8.61 0.58
C ILE A 61 -0.71 -8.11 -0.86
N ILE A 62 -1.93 -7.86 -1.32
CA ILE A 62 -2.16 -7.39 -2.69
C ILE A 62 -1.57 -5.98 -2.87
N LEU A 63 -1.77 -5.07 -1.90
CA LEU A 63 -1.18 -3.72 -1.93
C LEU A 63 0.35 -3.77 -1.98
N LEU A 64 0.98 -4.61 -1.16
CA LEU A 64 2.44 -4.79 -1.15
C LEU A 64 2.92 -5.32 -2.51
N ARG A 65 2.24 -6.30 -3.10
CA ARG A 65 2.58 -6.84 -4.42
C ARG A 65 2.46 -5.78 -5.52
N LEU A 66 1.40 -4.97 -5.50
CA LEU A 66 1.21 -3.88 -6.46
C LEU A 66 2.28 -2.80 -6.30
N GLY A 67 2.63 -2.42 -5.06
CA GLY A 67 3.72 -1.48 -4.78
C GLY A 67 5.08 -1.99 -5.28
N ARG A 68 5.38 -3.28 -5.07
CA ARG A 68 6.59 -3.90 -5.65
C ARG A 68 6.60 -3.84 -7.16
N ILE A 69 5.50 -4.20 -7.81
CA ILE A 69 5.37 -4.13 -9.27
C ILE A 69 5.58 -2.70 -9.75
N PHE A 70 5.04 -1.71 -9.05
CA PHE A 70 5.25 -0.30 -9.36
C PHE A 70 6.74 0.05 -9.34
N PHE A 71 7.44 -0.17 -8.22
CA PHE A 71 8.87 0.16 -8.09
C PHE A 71 9.75 -0.62 -9.07
N LYS A 72 9.45 -1.91 -9.27
CA LYS A 72 10.16 -2.74 -10.25
C LYS A 72 10.00 -2.18 -11.67
N LYS A 73 8.76 -1.91 -12.10
CA LYS A 73 8.48 -1.41 -13.45
C LYS A 73 9.17 -0.08 -13.71
N ILE A 74 9.16 0.86 -12.75
CA ILE A 74 9.82 2.15 -12.95
C ILE A 74 11.34 2.06 -12.94
N GLY A 75 11.90 1.17 -12.10
CA GLY A 75 13.36 1.01 -12.00
C GLY A 75 13.98 0.19 -13.12
N SER A 76 13.22 -0.70 -13.78
CA SER A 76 13.75 -1.64 -14.77
C SER A 76 13.15 -1.48 -16.18
N THR A 77 12.40 -0.42 -16.45
CA THR A 77 11.79 -0.22 -17.77
C THR A 77 12.79 0.29 -18.80
N LEU A 78 12.63 -0.18 -20.04
CA LEU A 78 13.30 0.35 -21.24
C LEU A 78 12.36 1.23 -22.09
N LEU A 79 11.10 1.40 -21.67
CA LEU A 79 10.08 2.12 -22.44
C LEU A 79 10.24 3.63 -22.42
N PHE A 80 10.96 4.16 -21.43
CA PHE A 80 11.28 5.58 -21.35
C PHE A 80 12.63 5.79 -20.68
N LYS A 81 13.17 6.98 -20.86
CA LYS A 81 14.26 7.56 -20.05
C LYS A 81 13.79 8.87 -19.44
N PHE A 82 14.41 9.32 -18.37
CA PHE A 82 14.22 10.70 -17.92
C PHE A 82 15.06 11.65 -18.78
N SER A 83 14.61 12.90 -18.90
CA SER A 83 15.44 13.98 -19.42
C SER A 83 16.79 14.03 -18.68
N ASP A 84 17.87 14.25 -19.42
CA ASP A 84 19.22 14.39 -18.87
C ASP A 84 19.36 15.69 -18.02
N GLU A 85 18.38 16.60 -18.08
CA GLU A 85 18.38 17.91 -17.44
C GLU A 85 17.54 18.01 -16.15
N MET A 86 17.39 16.93 -15.39
CA MET A 86 16.68 17.02 -14.10
C MET A 86 17.50 17.84 -13.09
N SER A 87 16.87 18.88 -12.53
CA SER A 87 17.48 19.70 -11.48
C SER A 87 17.68 18.91 -10.18
N THR A 88 18.61 19.38 -9.34
CA THR A 88 18.83 18.76 -8.01
C THR A 88 17.58 18.82 -7.14
N ALA A 89 16.77 19.87 -7.26
CA ALA A 89 15.53 20.03 -6.51
C ALA A 89 14.46 19.02 -6.92
N GLU A 90 14.28 18.81 -8.23
CA GLU A 90 13.34 17.80 -8.77
C GLU A 90 13.75 16.39 -8.35
N LEU A 91 15.06 16.08 -8.42
CA LEU A 91 15.59 14.80 -7.99
C LEU A 91 15.34 14.54 -6.50
N GLN A 92 15.60 15.54 -5.65
CA GLN A 92 15.35 15.44 -4.20
C GLN A 92 13.86 15.29 -3.90
N PHE A 93 13.01 16.07 -4.55
CA PHE A 93 11.56 15.99 -4.40
C PHE A 93 11.05 14.59 -4.74
N PHE A 94 11.44 14.05 -5.90
CA PHE A 94 10.94 12.76 -6.34
C PHE A 94 11.53 11.57 -5.55
N SER A 95 12.77 11.70 -5.09
CA SER A 95 13.37 10.77 -4.12
C SER A 95 12.56 10.74 -2.82
N GLY A 96 12.15 11.93 -2.34
CA GLY A 96 11.27 12.07 -1.18
C GLY A 96 9.90 11.40 -1.37
N LEU A 97 9.24 11.65 -2.51
CA LEU A 97 7.96 11.01 -2.86
C LEU A 97 8.07 9.48 -2.90
N SER A 98 9.13 8.96 -3.53
CA SER A 98 9.35 7.51 -3.64
C SER A 98 9.52 6.85 -2.27
N ASN A 99 10.31 7.46 -1.39
CA ASN A 99 10.48 6.98 -0.01
C ASN A 99 9.19 7.06 0.80
N SER A 100 8.41 8.12 0.61
CA SER A 100 7.11 8.34 1.26
C SER A 100 6.12 7.21 0.97
N ILE A 101 6.03 6.76 -0.29
CA ILE A 101 5.16 5.64 -0.69
C ILE A 101 5.53 4.36 0.07
N SER A 102 6.82 3.99 0.07
CA SER A 102 7.31 2.79 0.76
C SER A 102 7.08 2.88 2.27
N PHE A 103 7.31 4.05 2.87
CA PHE A 103 7.03 4.32 4.28
C PHE A 103 5.55 4.13 4.63
N HIS A 104 4.64 4.69 3.82
CA HIS A 104 3.21 4.54 4.05
C HIS A 104 2.77 3.07 3.96
N LEU A 105 3.26 2.31 2.98
CA LEU A 105 2.98 0.87 2.87
C LEU A 105 3.56 0.06 4.04
N ALA A 106 4.75 0.44 4.55
CA ALA A 106 5.33 -0.16 5.75
C ALA A 106 4.46 0.11 6.99
N CYS A 107 3.98 1.34 7.19
CA CYS A 107 3.06 1.68 8.28
C CYS A 107 1.76 0.88 8.20
N ILE A 108 1.18 0.73 6.99
CA ILE A 108 -0.02 -0.09 6.77
C ILE A 108 0.25 -1.55 7.19
N THR A 109 1.40 -2.09 6.80
CA THR A 109 1.79 -3.47 7.13
C THR A 109 1.93 -3.66 8.64
N SER A 110 2.73 -2.81 9.30
CA SER A 110 2.92 -2.86 10.75
C SER A 110 1.61 -2.73 11.51
N TYR A 111 0.72 -1.85 11.05
CA TYR A 111 -0.60 -1.70 11.65
C TYR A 111 -1.45 -2.97 11.56
N VAL A 112 -1.58 -3.56 10.37
CA VAL A 112 -2.47 -4.72 10.16
C VAL A 112 -1.92 -5.98 10.81
N THR A 113 -0.60 -6.14 10.88
CA THR A 113 0.07 -7.25 11.58
C THR A 113 -0.09 -7.13 13.09
N ASN A 114 0.20 -5.96 13.68
CA ASN A 114 0.00 -5.74 15.12
C ASN A 114 -1.45 -5.92 15.57
N ALA A 115 -2.42 -5.44 14.76
CA ALA A 115 -3.84 -5.61 15.05
C ALA A 115 -4.28 -7.09 14.98
N ALA A 116 -3.56 -7.95 14.25
CA ALA A 116 -3.83 -9.38 14.23
C ALA A 116 -3.32 -10.07 15.50
N ASP A 117 -2.18 -9.63 16.03
CA ASP A 117 -1.53 -10.23 17.21
C ASP A 117 -2.20 -9.80 18.52
N LEU A 118 -2.56 -8.51 18.64
CA LEU A 118 -3.11 -7.95 19.88
C LEU A 118 -4.63 -8.11 20.00
N GLN A 119 -5.33 -8.56 18.95
CA GLN A 119 -6.81 -8.59 18.83
C GLN A 119 -7.51 -7.23 19.08
N GLU A 120 -6.76 -6.16 19.30
CA GLU A 120 -7.29 -4.82 19.41
C GLU A 120 -7.53 -4.24 18.02
N ILE A 121 -8.67 -3.57 17.86
CA ILE A 121 -8.83 -2.59 16.79
C ILE A 121 -8.15 -1.34 17.33
N PRO A 122 -6.99 -0.94 16.82
CA PRO A 122 -6.35 0.24 17.35
C PRO A 122 -7.25 1.43 17.09
N HIS A 123 -7.57 2.19 18.13
CA HIS A 123 -8.29 3.44 18.01
C HIS A 123 -7.51 4.40 17.09
N ASP A 124 -8.21 4.94 16.10
CA ASP A 124 -7.90 6.17 15.36
C ASP A 124 -6.60 6.30 14.54
N HIS A 125 -5.75 5.28 14.41
CA HIS A 125 -4.48 5.43 13.66
C HIS A 125 -4.58 5.19 12.14
N TRP A 126 -5.63 4.51 11.69
CA TRP A 126 -6.03 4.48 10.28
C TRP A 126 -6.89 5.72 9.94
N ARG A 127 -6.38 6.93 10.20
CA ARG A 127 -7.06 8.13 9.70
C ARG A 127 -7.14 8.05 8.19
N ASN A 128 -8.31 8.38 7.65
CA ASN A 128 -8.57 8.68 6.23
C ASN A 128 -7.42 9.49 5.59
N GLU A 129 -6.78 10.35 6.40
CA GLU A 129 -5.56 11.08 6.08
C GLU A 129 -4.45 10.18 5.49
N ARG A 130 -4.03 9.06 6.09
CA ARG A 130 -2.90 8.26 5.55
C ARG A 130 -3.21 7.62 4.20
N THR A 131 -4.43 7.11 4.03
CA THR A 131 -4.88 6.57 2.74
C THR A 131 -4.95 7.66 1.68
N SER A 132 -5.51 8.82 2.03
CA SER A 132 -5.61 9.99 1.15
C SER A 132 -4.22 10.54 0.79
N HIS A 133 -3.30 10.59 1.75
CA HIS A 133 -1.89 10.95 1.53
C HIS A 133 -1.23 9.97 0.57
N LEU A 134 -1.30 8.66 0.81
CA LEU A 134 -0.73 7.66 -0.09
C LEU A 134 -1.27 7.78 -1.52
N ILE A 135 -2.57 8.01 -1.68
CA ILE A 135 -3.18 8.25 -3.01
C ILE A 135 -2.57 9.49 -3.67
N LYS A 136 -2.47 10.60 -2.92
CA LYS A 136 -1.91 11.86 -3.41
C LYS A 136 -0.44 11.70 -3.82
N GLU A 137 0.37 11.06 -2.99
CA GLU A 137 1.80 10.84 -3.24
C GLU A 137 2.04 9.94 -4.48
N ILE A 138 1.20 8.92 -4.67
CA ILE A 138 1.24 8.08 -5.88
C ILE A 138 0.84 8.88 -7.12
N ASN A 139 -0.22 9.68 -7.05
CA ASN A 139 -0.63 10.53 -8.17
C ASN A 139 0.45 11.54 -8.53
N HIS A 140 1.02 12.24 -7.55
CA HIS A 140 2.14 13.14 -7.76
C HIS A 140 3.35 12.43 -8.38
N SER A 141 3.66 11.21 -7.94
CA SER A 141 4.74 10.41 -8.53
C SER A 141 4.48 10.08 -10.00
N LEU A 142 3.24 9.73 -10.34
CA LEU A 142 2.85 9.42 -11.73
C LEU A 142 2.84 10.67 -12.61
N GLU A 143 2.37 11.81 -12.09
CA GLU A 143 2.43 13.11 -12.78
C GLU A 143 3.88 13.54 -13.01
N PHE A 144 4.74 13.39 -12.00
CA PHE A 144 6.16 13.67 -12.12
C PHE A 144 6.82 12.79 -13.19
N ILE A 145 6.55 11.48 -13.19
CA ILE A 145 7.07 10.56 -14.22
C ILE A 145 6.61 11.02 -15.59
N SER A 146 5.31 11.27 -15.77
CA SER A 146 4.75 11.65 -17.07
C SER A 146 5.33 12.96 -17.63
N SER A 147 5.63 13.93 -16.75
CA SER A 147 6.16 15.24 -17.17
C SER A 147 7.65 15.22 -17.53
N HIS A 148 8.42 14.26 -16.99
CA HIS A 148 9.88 14.23 -17.15
C HIS A 148 10.38 13.04 -17.97
N MET A 149 9.50 12.11 -18.34
CA MET A 149 9.87 10.98 -19.16
C MET A 149 9.88 11.32 -20.65
N ILE A 150 10.81 10.69 -21.35
CA ILE A 150 10.96 10.73 -22.79
C ILE A 150 10.77 9.28 -23.26
N PRO A 151 9.70 8.97 -24.02
CA PRO A 151 9.52 7.65 -24.61
C PRO A 151 10.77 7.22 -25.40
N SER A 152 11.17 5.97 -25.22
CA SER A 152 12.32 5.42 -25.94
C SER A 152 12.02 5.20 -27.42
N ASP A 153 10.76 4.88 -27.74
CA ASP A 153 10.26 4.79 -29.11
C ASP A 153 9.56 6.12 -29.46
N PRO A 154 10.03 6.86 -30.47
CA PRO A 154 9.46 8.14 -30.85
C PRO A 154 8.04 8.04 -31.45
N THR A 155 7.57 6.85 -31.78
CA THR A 155 6.20 6.62 -32.26
C THR A 155 5.18 6.51 -31.13
N HIS A 156 5.62 6.31 -29.89
CA HIS A 156 4.76 6.26 -28.72
C HIS A 156 4.68 7.62 -28.03
N THR A 157 3.48 7.97 -27.58
CA THR A 157 3.26 9.13 -26.73
C THR A 157 3.60 8.81 -25.26
N VAL A 158 3.76 9.86 -24.46
CA VAL A 158 3.88 9.75 -23.00
C VAL A 158 2.69 8.98 -22.42
N ASP A 159 1.47 9.26 -22.89
CA ASP A 159 0.26 8.61 -22.40
C ASP A 159 0.23 7.11 -22.72
N ASP A 160 0.71 6.70 -23.90
CA ASP A 160 0.82 5.28 -24.27
C ASP A 160 1.73 4.53 -23.30
N VAL A 161 2.91 5.09 -23.02
CA VAL A 161 3.87 4.51 -22.09
C VAL A 161 3.32 4.48 -20.66
N MET A 162 2.67 5.56 -20.20
CA MET A 162 2.03 5.61 -18.88
C MET A 162 0.95 4.55 -18.74
N ASN A 163 0.09 4.40 -19.74
CA ASN A 163 -1.00 3.42 -19.72
C ASN A 163 -0.46 2.00 -19.73
N GLN A 164 0.56 1.72 -20.55
CA GLN A 164 1.20 0.41 -20.62
C GLN A 164 1.86 0.01 -19.29
N LEU A 165 2.54 0.95 -18.63
CA LEU A 165 3.25 0.67 -17.38
C LEU A 165 2.31 0.65 -16.17
N PHE A 166 1.44 1.66 -16.06
CA PHE A 166 0.70 1.98 -14.84
C PHE A 166 -0.82 1.90 -14.97
N GLY A 167 -1.39 1.66 -16.15
CA GLY A 167 -2.84 1.62 -16.34
C GLY A 167 -3.53 0.59 -15.43
N THR A 168 -3.01 -0.64 -15.41
CA THR A 168 -3.49 -1.70 -14.50
C THR A 168 -3.20 -1.39 -13.04
N PHE A 169 -2.06 -0.74 -12.76
CA PHE A 169 -1.72 -0.37 -11.38
C PHE A 169 -2.70 0.67 -10.84
N LYS A 170 -2.97 1.76 -11.58
CA LYS A 170 -3.93 2.79 -11.18
C LYS A 170 -5.32 2.22 -10.93
N SER A 171 -5.82 1.38 -11.85
CA SER A 171 -7.16 0.81 -11.72
C SER A 171 -7.29 -0.16 -10.55
N ALA A 172 -6.28 -1.00 -10.30
CA ALA A 172 -6.32 -1.99 -9.23
C ALA A 172 -5.95 -1.40 -7.86
N PHE A 173 -4.88 -0.62 -7.77
CA PHE A 173 -4.30 -0.16 -6.52
C PHE A 173 -5.27 0.72 -5.72
N PHE A 174 -5.87 1.74 -6.37
CA PHE A 174 -6.80 2.63 -5.69
C PHE A 174 -8.08 1.91 -5.27
N LEU A 175 -8.60 1.01 -6.12
CA LEU A 175 -9.76 0.19 -5.76
C LEU A 175 -9.48 -0.68 -4.53
N ILE A 176 -8.33 -1.35 -4.49
CA ILE A 176 -7.96 -2.22 -3.36
C ILE A 176 -7.71 -1.39 -2.10
N LEU A 177 -7.07 -0.24 -2.21
CA LEU A 177 -6.80 0.64 -1.07
C LEU A 177 -8.09 1.21 -0.46
N ILE A 178 -9.03 1.66 -1.31
CA ILE A 178 -10.33 2.17 -0.89
C ILE A 178 -11.19 1.05 -0.28
N THR A 179 -11.25 -0.12 -0.92
CA THR A 179 -12.01 -1.26 -0.38
C THR A 179 -11.44 -1.76 0.95
N SER A 180 -10.12 -1.72 1.13
CA SER A 180 -9.47 -2.02 2.42
C SER A 180 -9.92 -1.04 3.51
N TRP A 181 -10.03 0.25 3.18
CA TRP A 181 -10.56 1.27 4.08
C TRP A 181 -12.07 1.07 4.36
N LEU A 182 -12.88 0.70 3.36
CA LEU A 182 -14.31 0.44 3.56
C LEU A 182 -14.55 -0.78 4.47
N ILE A 183 -13.75 -1.84 4.32
CA ILE A 183 -13.79 -3.00 5.23
C ILE A 183 -13.44 -2.56 6.65
N PHE A 184 -12.47 -1.66 6.81
CA PHE A 184 -12.15 -1.07 8.11
C PHE A 184 -13.34 -0.33 8.72
N LEU A 185 -14.00 0.56 7.97
CA LEU A 185 -15.17 1.31 8.44
C LEU A 185 -16.33 0.39 8.84
N GLY A 186 -16.63 -0.60 7.99
CA GLY A 186 -17.67 -1.60 8.26
C GLY A 186 -17.36 -2.46 9.49
N SER A 187 -16.09 -2.82 9.69
CA SER A 187 -15.66 -3.59 10.86
C SER A 187 -15.77 -2.79 12.16
N LYS A 188 -15.42 -1.49 12.15
CA LYS A 188 -15.57 -0.60 13.31
C LYS A 188 -17.03 -0.50 13.75
N LEU A 189 -17.94 -0.24 12.82
CA LEU A 189 -19.39 -0.19 13.08
C LEU A 189 -19.95 -1.53 13.59
N ALA A 190 -19.46 -2.66 13.06
CA ALA A 190 -19.88 -3.98 13.50
C ALA A 190 -19.38 -4.30 14.92
N ILE A 191 -18.15 -3.89 15.26
CA ILE A 191 -17.56 -4.12 16.58
C ILE A 191 -18.15 -3.17 17.62
N GLU A 192 -18.40 -1.90 17.30
CA GLU A 192 -19.12 -0.97 18.20
C GLU A 192 -20.52 -1.50 18.53
N LYS A 193 -21.27 -2.01 17.52
CA LYS A 193 -22.57 -2.65 17.75
C LYS A 193 -22.46 -3.92 18.60
N TRP A 194 -21.38 -4.69 18.45
CA TRP A 194 -21.12 -5.89 19.24
C TRP A 194 -20.79 -5.55 20.70
N LEU A 195 -19.94 -4.55 20.94
CA LEU A 195 -19.59 -4.05 22.28
C LEU A 195 -20.81 -3.48 23.02
N VAL A 196 -21.69 -2.75 22.31
CA VAL A 196 -22.96 -2.27 22.87
C VAL A 196 -23.88 -3.42 23.25
N LYS A 197 -23.91 -4.51 22.47
CA LYS A 197 -24.72 -5.70 22.75
C LYS A 197 -24.16 -6.57 23.87
N MET A 198 -22.85 -6.49 24.12
CA MET A 198 -22.14 -7.24 25.16
C MET A 198 -21.98 -6.46 26.48
N SER A 199 -22.29 -5.16 26.50
CA SER A 199 -22.39 -4.42 27.78
C SER A 199 -23.58 -4.97 28.56
N PRO A 200 -23.38 -5.57 29.75
CA PRO A 200 -24.50 -5.89 30.61
C PRO A 200 -25.21 -4.57 30.90
N VAL A 201 -26.51 -4.56 30.65
CA VAL A 201 -27.39 -3.53 31.14
C VAL A 201 -27.28 -3.58 32.66
N CYS A 202 -26.45 -2.73 33.26
CA CYS A 202 -26.66 -2.31 34.64
C CYS A 202 -27.95 -1.50 34.62
N GLN A 203 -29.07 -2.23 34.70
CA GLN A 203 -30.38 -1.71 35.03
C GLN A 203 -30.38 -1.51 36.55
N ASP A 204 -30.28 -0.25 36.95
CA ASP A 204 -30.81 0.20 38.24
C ASP A 204 -32.36 0.18 38.18
#